data_AF-Q4R199-F1
#
_entry.id   AF-Q4R199-F1
#
_cell.length_a   1.000
_cell.length_b   1.000
_cell.length_c   1.000
_cell.angle_alpha   90.00
_cell.angle_beta   90.00
_cell.angle_gamma   90.00
#
_symmetry.space_group_name_H-M   'P 1'
#
loop_
_entity.id
_entity.type
_entity.pdbx_description
1 polymer ?
#
loop_
_entity_poly.entity_id
_entity_poly.type
_entity_poly.pdbx_seq_one_letter_code
_entity_poly.pdbx_strand_id
1 'polypeptide(L)'
;MSKWLGIILALLFLEWEADCQASDRKLRKPYCPNAAKWSGYKFFSQNNSRFFLTNRTYTPGGGFNQSLCMRTGYTIFYHGNYVIERNFQYKNLSEDQTELKWWPNAWVNMTFFKERRNRRRNRMNAVQDSGEGYHIPPAKWRFVYTRRNCAVIQVLTDETELIRSQKRNNGPIQKCELWKRQIRRNDTKIRLPKGTCCERYF
;
A
#
# COMPACT_ATOMS: atom_id res chain seq x y z
N MET A 1 33.79 -18.22 -56.84
CA MET A 1 32.70 -18.54 -55.88
C MET A 1 32.76 -17.76 -54.55
N SER A 2 33.79 -16.96 -54.26
CA SER A 2 33.98 -16.29 -52.96
C SER A 2 33.19 -14.98 -52.74
N LYS A 3 32.79 -14.26 -53.81
CA LYS A 3 32.11 -12.94 -53.67
C LYS A 3 30.64 -13.02 -53.19
N TRP A 4 29.97 -14.15 -53.41
CA TRP A 4 28.56 -14.32 -53.03
C TRP A 4 28.37 -14.62 -51.54
N LEU A 5 29.33 -15.27 -50.89
CA LEU A 5 29.27 -15.52 -49.43
C LEU A 5 29.35 -14.22 -48.62
N GLY A 6 30.14 -13.24 -49.05
CA GLY A 6 30.27 -11.96 -48.35
C GLY A 6 28.98 -11.14 -48.32
N ILE A 7 28.19 -11.22 -49.39
CA ILE A 7 26.90 -10.53 -49.50
C ILE A 7 25.85 -11.20 -48.61
N ILE A 8 25.81 -12.53 -48.56
CA ILE A 8 24.89 -13.29 -47.72
C ILE A 8 25.18 -13.03 -46.23
N LEU A 9 26.46 -13.00 -45.84
CA LEU A 9 26.85 -12.66 -44.46
C LEU A 9 26.46 -11.23 -44.08
N ALA A 10 26.67 -10.24 -44.97
CA ALA A 10 26.29 -8.86 -44.70
C ALA A 10 24.76 -8.68 -44.53
N LEU A 11 23.96 -9.40 -45.30
CA LEU A 11 22.50 -9.38 -45.17
C LEU A 11 22.02 -10.02 -43.86
N LEU A 12 22.65 -11.11 -43.43
CA LEU A 12 22.33 -11.77 -42.15
C LEU A 12 22.68 -10.89 -40.93
N PHE A 13 23.77 -10.11 -41.00
CA PHE A 13 24.12 -9.16 -39.94
C PHE A 13 23.13 -7.98 -39.84
N LEU A 14 22.62 -7.49 -40.97
CA LEU A 14 21.61 -6.43 -41.00
C LEU A 14 20.24 -6.91 -40.48
N GLU A 15 19.85 -8.15 -40.76
CA GLU A 15 18.63 -8.74 -40.16
C GLU A 15 18.77 -8.95 -38.64
N TRP A 16 19.95 -9.34 -38.16
CA TRP A 16 20.19 -9.50 -36.72
C TRP A 16 20.21 -8.15 -35.97
N GLU A 17 20.81 -7.09 -36.54
CA GLU A 17 20.76 -5.76 -35.92
C GLU A 17 19.32 -5.19 -35.86
N ALA A 18 18.52 -5.45 -36.88
CA ALA A 18 17.11 -5.06 -36.89
C ALA A 18 16.28 -5.80 -35.82
N ASP A 19 16.56 -7.10 -35.58
CA ASP A 19 15.86 -7.88 -34.55
C ASP A 19 16.34 -7.55 -33.13
N CYS A 20 17.62 -7.20 -32.96
CA CYS A 20 18.16 -6.70 -31.69
C CYS A 20 17.61 -5.31 -31.33
N GLN A 21 17.41 -4.41 -32.29
CA GLN A 21 16.73 -3.13 -32.05
C GLN A 21 15.22 -3.27 -31.84
N ALA A 22 14.57 -4.30 -32.42
CA ALA A 22 13.17 -4.61 -32.16
C ALA A 22 12.93 -5.26 -30.78
N SER A 23 13.95 -5.87 -30.17
CA SER A 23 13.90 -6.34 -28.77
C SER A 23 13.93 -5.20 -27.75
N ASP A 24 14.31 -3.99 -28.17
CA ASP A 24 14.19 -2.76 -27.38
C ASP A 24 12.77 -2.15 -27.51
N ARG A 25 11.76 -3.03 -27.69
CA ARG A 25 10.35 -2.74 -27.45
C ARG A 25 10.22 -2.15 -26.06
N LYS A 26 10.27 -0.82 -25.99
CA LYS A 26 9.79 0.07 -24.92
C LYS A 26 8.98 -0.74 -23.94
N LEU A 27 9.59 -1.12 -22.80
CA LEU A 27 8.93 -1.77 -21.68
C LEU A 27 7.54 -1.14 -21.55
N ARG A 28 6.50 -1.84 -22.03
CA ARG A 28 5.15 -1.27 -22.13
C ARG A 28 4.82 -0.78 -20.73
N LYS A 29 4.65 0.54 -20.56
CA LYS A 29 4.27 1.13 -19.27
C LYS A 29 3.15 0.27 -18.69
N PRO A 30 3.29 -0.28 -17.48
CA PRO A 30 2.32 -1.23 -16.96
C PRO A 30 0.93 -0.61 -17.01
N TYR A 31 0.00 -1.26 -17.71
CA TYR A 31 -1.37 -0.80 -17.81
C TYR A 31 -2.00 -0.87 -16.43
N CYS A 32 -2.41 0.29 -15.91
CA CYS A 32 -3.05 0.40 -14.61
C CYS A 32 -4.53 0.70 -14.81
N PRO A 33 -5.42 -0.27 -14.60
CA PRO A 33 -6.85 -0.02 -14.75
C PRO A 33 -7.30 1.03 -13.73
N ASN A 34 -8.19 1.92 -14.15
CA ASN A 34 -8.72 2.98 -13.28
C ASN A 34 -9.59 2.43 -12.14
N ALA A 35 -10.22 1.26 -12.34
CA ALA A 35 -11.04 0.63 -11.31
C ALA A 35 -10.20 -0.16 -10.30
N ALA A 36 -10.44 0.09 -9.01
CA ALA A 36 -10.05 -0.84 -7.94
C ALA A 36 -10.60 -2.24 -8.26
N LYS A 37 -9.87 -3.31 -7.95
CA LYS A 37 -10.38 -4.69 -8.12
C LYS A 37 -10.66 -5.38 -6.79
N TRP A 38 -10.15 -4.83 -5.70
CA TRP A 38 -10.19 -5.41 -4.36
C TRP A 38 -10.92 -4.47 -3.41
N SER A 39 -11.56 -5.03 -2.38
CA SER A 39 -12.08 -4.26 -1.24
C SER A 39 -10.99 -4.08 -0.18
N GLY A 40 -11.14 -3.11 0.71
CA GLY A 40 -10.25 -2.96 1.86
C GLY A 40 -10.14 -4.22 2.71
N TYR A 41 -11.27 -4.89 2.97
CA TYR A 41 -11.30 -6.15 3.70
C TYR A 41 -10.43 -7.21 3.02
N LYS A 42 -10.69 -7.52 1.74
CA LYS A 42 -9.87 -8.45 0.94
C LYS A 42 -8.38 -8.09 0.97
N PHE A 43 -8.02 -6.81 1.00
CA PHE A 43 -6.61 -6.40 1.06
C PHE A 43 -5.96 -6.79 2.39
N PHE A 44 -6.55 -6.39 3.53
CA PHE A 44 -5.98 -6.67 4.86
C PHE A 44 -6.30 -8.08 5.40
N SER A 45 -7.20 -8.86 4.81
CA SER A 45 -7.45 -10.26 5.21
C SER A 45 -6.51 -11.28 4.56
N GLN A 46 -5.49 -10.84 3.82
CA GLN A 46 -4.57 -11.78 3.18
C GLN A 46 -3.66 -12.45 4.22
N ASN A 47 -3.82 -13.76 4.39
CA ASN A 47 -2.98 -14.61 5.23
C ASN A 47 -1.50 -14.56 4.81
N ASN A 48 -0.61 -14.94 5.73
CA ASN A 48 0.85 -14.95 5.52
C ASN A 48 1.40 -13.65 4.96
N SER A 49 0.77 -12.53 5.33
CA SER A 49 1.11 -11.22 4.79
C SER A 49 1.17 -10.18 5.89
N ARG A 50 2.19 -9.34 5.83
CA ARG A 50 2.25 -8.08 6.55
C ARG A 50 2.13 -6.91 5.58
N PHE A 51 1.65 -5.79 6.07
CA PHE A 51 1.43 -4.59 5.27
C PHE A 51 2.30 -3.47 5.81
N PHE A 52 2.89 -2.70 4.92
CA PHE A 52 3.72 -1.56 5.25
C PHE A 52 3.09 -0.30 4.74
N LEU A 53 3.03 0.71 5.59
CA LEU A 53 2.85 2.08 5.16
C LEU A 53 4.16 2.55 4.54
N THR A 54 4.17 2.84 3.24
CA THR A 54 5.38 3.30 2.56
C THR A 54 5.41 4.81 2.39
N ASN A 55 4.25 5.42 2.10
CA ASN A 55 4.14 6.86 1.86
C ASN A 55 2.85 7.39 2.46
N ARG A 56 2.84 8.68 2.81
CA ARG A 56 1.65 9.42 3.27
C ARG A 56 1.76 10.88 2.85
N THR A 57 0.63 11.55 2.64
CA THR A 57 0.56 12.96 2.21
C THR A 57 0.45 13.94 3.37
N TYR A 58 0.58 13.46 4.61
CA TYR A 58 0.41 14.25 5.82
C TYR A 58 1.47 13.87 6.85
N THR A 59 1.77 14.82 7.73
CA THR A 59 2.54 14.56 8.94
C THR A 59 1.64 13.80 9.92
N PRO A 60 2.05 12.62 10.40
CA PRO A 60 1.21 11.79 11.26
C PRO A 60 0.75 12.56 12.49
N GLY A 61 -0.54 12.43 12.82
CA GLY A 61 -1.07 12.93 14.09
C GLY A 61 -0.78 11.93 15.20
N GLY A 62 -0.16 12.41 16.27
CA GLY A 62 0.18 11.67 17.49
C GLY A 62 1.32 12.39 18.22
N GLY A 63 1.24 12.52 19.55
CA GLY A 63 2.24 13.22 20.36
C GLY A 63 3.68 12.74 20.13
N PHE A 64 4.69 13.56 20.48
CA PHE A 64 6.10 13.35 20.13
C PHE A 64 6.34 12.81 18.68
N ASN A 65 5.42 13.11 17.75
CA ASN A 65 5.56 13.54 16.36
C ASN A 65 6.29 12.74 15.27
N GLN A 66 6.76 11.50 15.45
CA GLN A 66 7.33 10.74 14.31
C GLN A 66 7.09 9.23 14.37
N SER A 67 5.87 8.78 13.99
CA SER A 67 5.65 7.36 13.68
C SER A 67 6.22 7.04 12.30
N LEU A 68 7.34 6.32 12.25
CA LEU A 68 7.94 5.81 11.01
C LEU A 68 7.74 4.31 10.88
N CYS A 69 7.90 3.81 9.65
CA CYS A 69 7.95 2.37 9.38
C CYS A 69 6.73 1.59 9.88
N MET A 70 5.55 2.22 9.88
CA MET A 70 4.32 1.57 10.33
C MET A 70 4.05 0.32 9.51
N ARG A 71 3.80 -0.79 10.20
CA ARG A 71 3.56 -2.09 9.61
C ARG A 71 2.60 -2.93 10.44
N THR A 72 2.01 -3.94 9.81
CA THR A 72 1.25 -4.96 10.53
C THR A 72 2.12 -6.18 10.87
N GLY A 73 1.63 -7.02 11.78
CA GLY A 73 2.05 -8.40 11.92
C GLY A 73 1.60 -9.28 10.74
N TYR A 74 2.07 -10.54 10.75
CA TYR A 74 1.65 -11.58 9.80
C TYR A 74 0.37 -12.30 10.23
N THR A 75 0.13 -12.36 11.54
CA THR A 75 -1.05 -12.99 12.15
C THR A 75 -2.28 -12.13 11.95
N ILE A 76 -3.43 -12.79 11.79
CA ILE A 76 -4.76 -12.18 11.67
C ILE A 76 -5.70 -13.01 12.52
N PHE A 77 -6.52 -12.35 13.34
CA PHE A 77 -7.66 -13.00 13.99
C PHE A 77 -8.96 -12.55 13.31
N TYR A 78 -9.93 -13.44 13.23
CA TYR A 78 -11.22 -13.21 12.58
C TYR A 78 -12.30 -13.22 13.66
N HIS A 79 -12.97 -12.10 13.87
CA HIS A 79 -13.98 -11.92 14.92
C HIS A 79 -15.42 -11.91 14.38
N GLY A 80 -15.59 -12.19 13.08
CA GLY A 80 -16.88 -12.24 12.42
C GLY A 80 -16.85 -11.68 11.01
N ASN A 81 -18.03 -11.39 10.48
CA ASN A 81 -18.18 -10.93 9.11
C ASN A 81 -17.56 -9.53 8.93
N TYR A 82 -16.46 -9.47 8.17
CA TYR A 82 -15.75 -8.24 7.84
C TYR A 82 -15.10 -7.53 9.04
N VAL A 83 -14.82 -8.29 10.12
CA VAL A 83 -14.09 -7.83 11.29
C VAL A 83 -12.83 -8.68 11.41
N ILE A 84 -11.67 -8.04 11.38
CA ILE A 84 -10.38 -8.70 11.60
C ILE A 84 -9.57 -7.92 12.63
N GLU A 85 -8.70 -8.63 13.30
CA GLU A 85 -7.72 -8.04 14.20
C GLU A 85 -6.32 -8.27 13.66
N ARG A 86 -5.48 -7.24 13.75
CA ARG A 86 -4.07 -7.33 13.38
C ARG A 86 -3.24 -6.56 14.39
N ASN A 87 -2.05 -7.08 14.67
CA ASN A 87 -1.02 -6.33 15.37
C ASN A 87 -0.46 -5.24 14.45
N PHE A 88 -0.36 -4.02 14.93
CA PHE A 88 0.32 -2.88 14.29
C PHE A 88 1.56 -2.52 15.09
N GLN A 89 2.62 -2.18 14.38
CA GLN A 89 3.90 -1.77 14.93
C GLN A 89 4.39 -0.53 14.21
N TYR A 90 5.10 0.35 14.90
CA TYR A 90 5.79 1.47 14.29
C TYR A 90 7.10 1.75 15.03
N LYS A 91 8.00 2.49 14.36
CA LYS A 91 9.17 3.07 15.01
C LYS A 91 8.80 4.46 15.52
N ASN A 92 8.85 4.66 16.83
CA ASN A 92 8.74 5.99 17.45
C ASN A 92 10.14 6.63 17.45
N LEU A 93 10.29 7.84 16.91
CA LEU A 93 11.60 8.54 16.89
C LEU A 93 11.82 9.49 18.06
N SER A 94 10.85 9.63 18.96
CA SER A 94 10.92 10.61 20.03
C SER A 94 10.88 10.01 21.44
N GLU A 95 10.94 8.68 21.52
CA GLU A 95 11.26 7.95 22.75
C GLU A 95 12.74 7.56 22.71
N ASP A 96 13.41 7.68 23.85
CA ASP A 96 14.77 7.20 23.98
C ASP A 96 14.78 5.67 23.78
N GLN A 97 15.36 5.23 22.66
CA GLN A 97 15.35 3.81 22.25
C GLN A 97 16.16 2.91 23.21
N THR A 98 16.82 3.51 24.20
CA THR A 98 17.55 2.85 25.28
C THR A 98 16.62 2.15 26.27
N GLU A 99 15.39 2.64 26.50
CA GLU A 99 14.46 2.06 27.46
C GLU A 99 13.53 0.99 26.85
N LEU A 100 13.17 1.12 25.56
CA LEU A 100 12.31 0.15 24.87
C LEU A 100 13.14 -0.81 23.99
N LYS A 101 13.30 -2.05 24.47
CA LYS A 101 13.97 -3.14 23.73
C LYS A 101 13.17 -3.61 22.49
N TRP A 102 11.92 -3.19 22.32
CA TRP A 102 11.01 -3.59 21.23
C TRP A 102 10.21 -2.41 20.67
N TRP A 103 9.73 -2.54 19.43
CA TRP A 103 8.90 -1.51 18.78
C TRP A 103 7.53 -1.43 19.45
N PRO A 104 6.99 -0.22 19.70
CA PRO A 104 5.61 -0.04 20.12
C PRO A 104 4.64 -0.84 19.25
N ASN A 105 3.67 -1.48 19.90
CA ASN A 105 2.74 -2.36 19.21
C ASN A 105 1.35 -2.34 19.83
N ALA A 106 0.34 -2.57 18.99
CA ALA A 106 -1.04 -2.68 19.42
C ALA A 106 -1.82 -3.67 18.57
N TRP A 107 -2.72 -4.42 19.21
CA TRP A 107 -3.74 -5.17 18.50
C TRP A 107 -4.89 -4.24 18.13
N VAL A 108 -5.18 -4.18 16.83
CA VAL A 108 -6.15 -3.25 16.26
C VAL A 108 -7.27 -4.05 15.61
N ASN A 109 -8.47 -3.84 16.15
CA ASN A 109 -9.72 -4.36 15.62
C ASN A 109 -10.19 -3.49 14.46
N MET A 110 -10.21 -4.07 13.25
CA MET A 110 -10.56 -3.40 12.00
C MET A 110 -11.93 -3.88 11.52
N THR A 111 -12.92 -2.98 11.51
CA THR A 111 -14.28 -3.27 11.03
C THR A 111 -14.51 -2.65 9.65
N PHE A 112 -14.85 -3.47 8.65
CA PHE A 112 -15.02 -3.03 7.27
C PHE A 112 -16.48 -2.92 6.85
N PHE A 113 -16.82 -1.81 6.19
CA PHE A 113 -18.20 -1.48 5.81
C PHE A 113 -18.35 -1.05 4.34
N LYS A 114 -19.56 -1.29 3.81
CA LYS A 114 -19.92 -0.92 2.43
C LYS A 114 -20.14 0.58 2.40
N GLU A 115 -19.74 1.22 1.32
CA GLU A 115 -20.07 2.62 1.10
C GLU A 115 -21.46 2.71 0.44
N ARG A 116 -22.29 3.68 0.82
CA ARG A 116 -23.69 3.79 0.32
C ARG A 116 -23.79 3.72 -1.21
N ARG A 117 -22.81 4.28 -1.94
CA ARG A 117 -22.76 4.29 -3.41
C ARG A 117 -21.93 3.16 -4.03
N ASN A 118 -21.23 2.37 -3.23
CA ASN A 118 -20.34 1.32 -3.72
C ASN A 118 -20.59 0.02 -2.94
N ARG A 119 -21.03 -1.03 -3.63
CA ARG A 119 -21.31 -2.35 -3.04
C ARG A 119 -20.08 -2.99 -2.37
N ARG A 120 -18.87 -2.47 -2.58
CA ARG A 120 -17.63 -2.96 -2.00
C ARG A 120 -17.39 -2.41 -0.60
N ARG A 121 -16.80 -3.25 0.27
CA ARG A 121 -16.38 -2.93 1.63
C ARG A 121 -15.10 -2.08 1.61
N ASN A 122 -15.23 -0.82 1.21
CA ASN A 122 -14.14 0.12 0.97
C ASN A 122 -14.00 1.18 2.06
N ARG A 123 -14.75 1.08 3.16
CA ARG A 123 -14.48 1.88 4.35
C ARG A 123 -14.13 0.97 5.54
N MET A 124 -13.35 1.50 6.46
CA MET A 124 -12.87 0.77 7.65
C MET A 124 -12.78 1.73 8.83
N ASN A 125 -13.20 1.27 10.00
CA ASN A 125 -13.00 1.92 11.27
C ASN A 125 -12.22 0.97 12.16
N ALA A 126 -11.22 1.51 12.84
CA ALA A 126 -10.42 0.77 13.79
C ALA A 126 -10.80 1.12 15.23
N VAL A 127 -10.67 0.14 16.11
CA VAL A 127 -10.62 0.31 17.57
C VAL A 127 -9.32 -0.36 18.03
N GLN A 128 -8.61 0.30 18.94
CA GLN A 128 -7.43 -0.28 19.57
C GLN A 128 -7.89 -1.09 20.79
N ASP A 129 -7.56 -2.37 20.84
CA ASP A 129 -7.95 -3.25 21.94
C ASP A 129 -6.93 -3.22 23.08
N SER A 130 -5.64 -3.26 22.74
CA SER A 130 -4.54 -3.21 23.70
C SER A 130 -3.25 -2.81 22.98
N GLY A 131 -2.34 -2.13 23.68
CA GLY A 131 -1.04 -1.80 23.12
C GLY A 131 -0.05 -1.30 24.14
N GLU A 132 1.22 -1.66 23.93
CA GLU A 132 2.35 -1.25 24.76
C GLU A 132 3.11 -0.14 24.03
N GLY A 133 3.21 1.04 24.68
CA GLY A 133 3.82 2.25 24.10
C GLY A 133 3.14 2.76 22.81
N TYR A 134 1.98 2.22 22.45
CA TYR A 134 1.30 2.54 21.19
C TYR A 134 0.31 3.69 21.40
N HIS A 135 0.62 4.83 20.77
CA HIS A 135 -0.13 6.08 20.96
C HIS A 135 -0.78 6.63 19.69
N ILE A 136 -0.80 5.87 18.58
CA ILE A 136 -1.43 6.31 17.33
C ILE A 136 -2.95 6.20 17.49
N PRO A 137 -3.73 7.27 17.20
CA PRO A 137 -5.18 7.22 17.35
C PRO A 137 -5.82 6.20 16.38
N PRO A 138 -6.97 5.59 16.76
CA PRO A 138 -7.66 4.64 15.90
C PRO A 138 -8.03 5.25 14.55
N ALA A 139 -7.67 4.56 13.47
CA ALA A 139 -7.82 5.09 12.13
C ALA A 139 -9.24 4.89 11.55
N LYS A 140 -9.73 5.90 10.85
CA LYS A 140 -10.90 5.81 9.96
C LYS A 140 -10.42 5.91 8.51
N TRP A 141 -10.69 4.91 7.69
CA TRP A 141 -10.11 4.78 6.35
C TRP A 141 -11.16 4.59 5.25
N ARG A 142 -10.85 5.12 4.07
CA ARG A 142 -11.54 4.84 2.81
C ARG A 142 -10.55 4.37 1.75
N PHE A 143 -10.76 3.18 1.24
CA PHE A 143 -9.94 2.56 0.20
C PHE A 143 -10.35 3.10 -1.17
N VAL A 144 -9.54 4.04 -1.69
CA VAL A 144 -9.79 4.73 -2.96
C VAL A 144 -9.23 3.98 -4.16
N TYR A 145 -8.11 3.27 -3.99
CA TYR A 145 -7.55 2.39 -5.00
C TYR A 145 -6.95 1.15 -4.36
N THR A 146 -7.34 -0.05 -4.80
CA THR A 146 -6.88 -1.28 -4.16
C THR A 146 -6.61 -2.38 -5.18
N ARG A 147 -5.43 -2.97 -5.03
CA ARG A 147 -4.92 -4.12 -5.76
C ARG A 147 -4.52 -5.20 -4.75
N ARG A 148 -4.15 -6.38 -5.27
CA ARG A 148 -3.71 -7.51 -4.43
C ARG A 148 -2.51 -7.15 -3.52
N ASN A 149 -1.56 -6.39 -4.05
CA ASN A 149 -0.28 -6.14 -3.39
C ASN A 149 -0.09 -4.71 -2.87
N CYS A 150 -1.04 -3.82 -3.14
CA CYS A 150 -0.96 -2.43 -2.68
C CYS A 150 -2.35 -1.79 -2.55
N ALA A 151 -2.44 -0.75 -1.74
CA ALA A 151 -3.64 0.05 -1.57
C ALA A 151 -3.28 1.53 -1.39
N VAL A 152 -4.09 2.41 -1.98
CA VAL A 152 -4.14 3.83 -1.65
C VAL A 152 -5.38 4.05 -0.80
N ILE A 153 -5.16 4.62 0.38
CA ILE A 153 -6.16 4.80 1.42
C ILE A 153 -6.28 6.28 1.71
N GLN A 154 -7.49 6.82 1.63
CA GLN A 154 -7.83 8.12 2.17
C GLN A 154 -8.10 7.97 3.67
N VAL A 155 -7.39 8.75 4.48
CA VAL A 155 -7.59 8.85 5.92
C VAL A 155 -8.69 9.86 6.19
N LEU A 156 -9.68 9.44 6.96
CA LEU A 156 -10.83 10.24 7.35
C LEU A 156 -10.56 10.76 8.77
N THR A 157 -10.68 12.07 8.92
CA THR A 157 -10.69 12.81 10.18
C THR A 157 -12.07 13.43 10.38
N ASP A 158 -12.42 13.78 11.62
CA ASP A 158 -13.72 14.41 11.88
C ASP A 158 -13.87 15.74 11.10
N GLU A 159 -12.76 16.46 10.88
CA GLU A 159 -12.69 17.62 9.96
C GLU A 159 -13.06 17.26 8.51
N THR A 160 -12.61 16.12 7.98
CA THR A 160 -12.94 15.71 6.61
C THR A 160 -14.39 15.25 6.46
N GLU A 161 -15.05 14.85 7.55
CA GLU A 161 -16.49 14.56 7.55
C GLU A 161 -17.32 15.85 7.62
N LEU A 162 -16.89 16.83 8.43
CA LEU A 162 -17.51 18.15 8.52
C LEU A 162 -17.42 18.94 7.21
N ILE A 163 -16.24 19.00 6.57
CA ILE A 163 -16.04 19.78 5.34
C ILE A 163 -16.83 19.20 4.15
N ARG A 164 -17.12 17.88 4.13
CA ARG A 164 -18.00 17.29 3.09
C ARG A 164 -19.43 17.83 3.15
N SER A 165 -19.85 18.35 4.29
CA SER A 165 -21.17 18.96 4.46
C SER A 165 -21.21 20.44 4.03
N GLN A 166 -20.05 21.10 3.87
CA GLN A 166 -19.93 22.55 3.63
C GLN A 166 -19.05 22.87 2.39
N LYS A 167 -19.68 22.95 1.20
CA LYS A 167 -19.25 23.60 -0.09
C LYS A 167 -17.88 23.21 -0.73
N ARG A 168 -17.83 22.89 -2.04
CA ARG A 168 -17.72 23.76 -3.24
C ARG A 168 -16.60 24.82 -3.14
N ASN A 169 -15.52 24.54 -3.88
CA ASN A 169 -14.38 25.40 -4.27
C ASN A 169 -13.19 25.36 -3.30
N ASN A 170 -12.09 24.76 -3.78
CA ASN A 170 -10.87 24.32 -3.08
C ASN A 170 -11.07 23.17 -2.10
N GLY A 171 -11.18 21.96 -2.67
CA GLY A 171 -11.39 20.74 -1.89
C GLY A 171 -10.30 20.52 -0.83
N PRO A 172 -10.66 19.98 0.36
CA PRO A 172 -9.70 19.77 1.44
C PRO A 172 -8.56 18.84 0.98
N ILE A 173 -7.34 19.12 1.47
CA ILE A 173 -6.17 18.24 1.27
C ILE A 173 -6.56 16.85 1.79
N GLN A 174 -6.71 15.90 0.88
CA GLN A 174 -7.04 14.54 1.25
C GLN A 174 -5.78 13.90 1.85
N LYS A 175 -5.86 13.61 3.15
CA LYS A 175 -4.83 12.81 3.84
C LYS A 175 -4.87 11.41 3.24
N CYS A 176 -3.78 10.97 2.64
CA CYS A 176 -3.67 9.71 1.93
C CYS A 176 -2.48 8.91 2.43
N GLU A 177 -2.61 7.58 2.37
CA GLU A 177 -1.60 6.61 2.71
C GLU A 177 -1.43 5.59 1.57
N LEU A 178 -0.18 5.24 1.27
CA LEU A 178 0.18 4.17 0.36
C LEU A 178 0.65 2.96 1.18
N TRP A 179 -0.12 1.88 1.08
CA TRP A 179 0.19 0.62 1.74
C TRP A 179 0.63 -0.44 0.75
N LYS A 180 1.65 -1.22 1.12
CA LYS A 180 2.15 -2.33 0.32
C LYS A 180 2.16 -3.63 1.11
N ARG A 181 1.77 -4.70 0.44
CA ARG A 181 1.79 -6.07 0.97
C ARG A 181 3.18 -6.66 0.82
N GLN A 182 3.66 -7.29 1.89
CA GLN A 182 4.76 -8.25 1.84
C GLN A 182 4.22 -9.63 2.22
N ILE A 183 4.52 -10.62 1.39
CA ILE A 183 4.24 -12.03 1.68
C ILE A 183 5.41 -12.60 2.48
N ARG A 184 5.12 -13.39 3.51
CA ARG A 184 6.14 -14.12 4.25
C ARG A 184 6.91 -15.01 3.28
N ARG A 185 8.22 -14.79 3.17
CA ARG A 185 9.16 -15.63 2.42
C ARG A 185 10.22 -16.09 3.42
N ASN A 186 10.85 -17.23 3.16
CA ASN A 186 11.99 -17.70 3.95
C ASN A 186 13.26 -16.85 3.73
N ASP A 187 13.22 -15.92 2.77
CA ASP A 187 14.22 -14.90 2.49
C ASP A 187 14.24 -13.80 3.59
N THR A 188 15.43 -13.50 4.14
CA THR A 188 15.64 -12.44 5.14
C THR A 188 15.51 -11.02 4.59
N LYS A 189 15.53 -10.84 3.27
CA LYS A 189 15.45 -9.55 2.59
C LYS A 189 13.99 -9.09 2.41
N ILE A 190 13.72 -7.86 2.84
CA ILE A 190 12.45 -7.20 2.62
C ILE A 190 12.35 -6.78 1.14
N ARG A 191 11.48 -7.43 0.38
CA ARG A 191 11.17 -7.06 -1.00
C ARG A 191 9.74 -6.53 -1.07
N LEU A 192 9.60 -5.21 -1.14
CA LEU A 192 8.33 -4.56 -1.47
C LEU A 192 8.18 -4.47 -2.99
N PRO A 193 6.99 -4.71 -3.54
CA PRO A 193 6.74 -4.49 -4.96
C PRO A 193 7.06 -3.03 -5.36
N LYS A 194 7.91 -2.84 -6.37
CA LYS A 194 8.20 -1.55 -7.01
C LYS A 194 7.35 -1.38 -8.27
N GLY A 195 7.07 -0.14 -8.68
CA GLY A 195 6.37 0.16 -9.94
C GLY A 195 4.91 -0.29 -9.97
N THR A 196 4.25 -0.29 -8.81
CA THR A 196 2.85 -0.70 -8.68
C THR A 196 1.90 0.38 -9.19
N CYS A 197 0.73 -0.02 -9.66
CA CYS A 197 -0.33 0.91 -10.01
C CYS A 197 -0.79 1.80 -8.86
N CYS A 198 -0.56 1.40 -7.61
CA CYS A 198 -0.88 2.23 -6.46
C CYS A 198 0.10 3.39 -6.30
N GLU A 199 1.38 3.21 -6.64
CA GLU A 199 2.37 4.31 -6.63
C GLU A 199 2.08 5.36 -7.70
N ARG A 200 1.53 4.95 -8.84
CA ARG A 200 1.11 5.90 -9.89
C ARG A 200 -0.21 6.61 -9.54
N TYR A 201 -1.06 5.97 -8.74
CA TYR A 201 -2.34 6.54 -8.31
C TYR A 201 -2.17 7.49 -7.13
N PHE A 202 -1.27 7.15 -6.20
CA PHE A 202 -0.92 7.94 -5.02
C PHE A 202 -0.19 9.22 -5.42
#